data_AF-A0A6I9Z350-F1
#
_entry.id   AF-A0A6I9Z350-F1
#
_cell.length_a   1.000
_cell.length_b   1.000
_cell.length_c   1.000
_cell.angle_alpha   90.00
_cell.angle_beta   90.00
_cell.angle_gamma   90.00
#
_symmetry.space_group_name_H-M   'P 1'
#
loop_
_entity.id
_entity.type
_entity.pdbx_description
1 polymer ?
#
loop_
_entity_poly.entity_id
_entity_poly.type
_entity_poly.pdbx_seq_one_letter_code
_entity_poly.pdbx_strand_id
1 'polypeptide(L)'
;MQQPQQSLATDQGATATSSEAVGGAKPKSWLRCEEQTCQYRTRRLPLHFSRNGPLCPVCKKAIVKREYSDKALFTQLCFYRYIFDVEYAKEIYTGPGKDTAEADPVAGQELEASVMGQLERIL
;
A
#
# COMPACT_ATOMS: atom_id res chain seq x y z
N MET A 1 2.79 -42.10 29.41
CA MET A 1 2.23 -40.83 28.93
C MET A 1 3.02 -40.41 27.68
N GLN A 2 3.04 -41.22 26.62
CA GLN A 2 2.09 -41.26 25.51
C GLN A 2 1.67 -39.86 24.97
N GLN A 3 2.51 -39.38 24.06
CA GLN A 3 2.30 -38.63 22.81
C GLN A 3 0.86 -38.47 22.26
N PRO A 4 0.58 -37.47 21.40
CA PRO A 4 0.90 -37.67 19.97
C PRO A 4 1.49 -36.46 19.23
N GLN A 5 2.56 -36.78 18.50
CA GLN A 5 2.93 -36.17 17.23
C GLN A 5 1.76 -36.25 16.24
N GLN A 6 1.53 -35.20 15.45
CA GLN A 6 0.74 -35.31 14.22
C GLN A 6 1.65 -35.01 13.03
N SER A 7 2.17 -36.09 12.45
CA SER A 7 2.55 -36.17 11.04
C SER A 7 1.32 -36.55 10.22
N LEU A 8 1.06 -35.90 9.08
CA LEU A 8 0.32 -36.53 7.98
C LEU A 8 0.61 -35.84 6.64
N ALA A 9 1.36 -36.59 5.83
CA ALA A 9 1.29 -36.80 4.38
C ALA A 9 1.04 -35.63 3.40
N THR A 10 2.03 -35.45 2.52
CA THR A 10 1.90 -35.47 1.04
C THR A 10 0.49 -35.71 0.49
N ASP A 11 0.00 -34.83 -0.40
CA ASP A 11 -0.17 -35.20 -1.81
C ASP A 11 -0.49 -34.02 -2.77
N GLN A 12 -0.10 -34.23 -4.03
CA GLN A 12 -0.70 -33.70 -5.26
C GLN A 12 -0.62 -32.20 -5.59
N GLY A 13 0.46 -31.86 -6.30
CA GLY A 13 0.39 -31.45 -7.70
C GLY A 13 -0.71 -30.47 -8.12
N ALA A 14 -0.41 -29.17 -8.03
CA ALA A 14 -1.01 -28.18 -8.92
C ALA A 14 0.03 -27.81 -9.98
N THR A 15 0.06 -28.56 -11.08
CA THR A 15 0.71 -28.16 -12.33
C THR A 15 0.02 -26.90 -12.87
N ALA A 16 0.49 -25.73 -12.43
CA ALA A 16 0.23 -24.47 -13.12
C ALA A 16 1.26 -24.34 -14.26
N THR A 17 1.11 -25.16 -15.30
CA THR A 17 1.76 -24.89 -16.58
C THR A 17 0.98 -23.81 -17.32
N SER A 18 1.73 -23.06 -18.13
CA SER A 18 1.31 -22.06 -19.12
C SER A 18 0.83 -20.71 -18.56
N SER A 19 1.79 -19.86 -18.21
CA SER A 19 2.09 -18.69 -19.04
C SER A 19 3.09 -17.82 -18.31
N GLU A 20 4.37 -18.03 -18.58
CA GLU A 20 5.39 -16.99 -18.43
C GLU A 20 5.03 -15.85 -19.39
N ALA A 21 4.26 -14.89 -18.92
CA ALA A 21 4.05 -13.62 -19.59
C ALA A 21 5.00 -12.59 -18.96
N VAL A 22 6.07 -12.33 -19.70
CA VAL A 22 7.01 -11.21 -19.63
C VAL A 22 6.50 -10.00 -18.82
N GLY A 23 7.27 -9.59 -17.81
CA GLY A 23 7.24 -8.24 -17.25
C GLY A 23 6.94 -8.14 -15.76
N GLY A 24 8.00 -8.13 -14.94
CA GLY A 24 8.07 -7.53 -13.61
C GLY A 24 6.81 -7.60 -12.75
N ALA A 25 6.57 -8.74 -12.10
CA ALA A 25 5.51 -8.90 -11.13
C ALA A 25 5.72 -7.95 -9.92
N LYS A 26 5.20 -6.72 -10.03
CA LYS A 26 4.97 -5.82 -8.90
C LYS A 26 4.06 -6.51 -7.86
N PRO A 27 4.21 -6.20 -6.56
CA PRO A 27 3.37 -6.79 -5.51
C PRO A 27 1.87 -6.63 -5.83
N LYS A 28 1.07 -7.62 -5.41
CA LYS A 28 -0.38 -7.73 -5.64
C LYS A 28 -1.15 -6.55 -5.02
N SER A 29 -1.13 -5.40 -5.68
CA SER A 29 -1.93 -4.22 -5.32
C SER A 29 -3.32 -4.34 -5.93
N TRP A 30 -4.31 -3.78 -5.25
CA TRP A 30 -5.65 -3.64 -5.82
C TRP A 30 -5.64 -2.57 -6.90
N LEU A 31 -6.32 -2.87 -8.00
CA LEU A 31 -6.53 -1.98 -9.12
C LEU A 31 -8.03 -1.62 -9.16
N ARG A 32 -8.35 -0.34 -9.32
CA ARG A 32 -9.72 0.17 -9.44
C ARG A 32 -9.86 0.99 -10.72
N CYS A 33 -10.99 0.85 -11.40
CA CYS A 33 -11.32 1.69 -12.54
C CYS A 33 -11.41 3.15 -12.11
N GLU A 34 -10.90 4.06 -12.94
CA GLU A 34 -10.95 5.50 -12.69
C GLU A 34 -12.39 6.05 -12.72
N GLU A 35 -13.26 5.42 -13.51
CA GLU A 35 -14.67 5.80 -13.65
C GLU A 35 -15.47 5.38 -12.40
N GLN A 36 -15.99 6.36 -11.65
CA GLN A 36 -16.68 6.14 -10.37
C GLN A 36 -17.97 5.35 -10.53
N THR A 37 -18.65 5.49 -11.67
CA THR A 37 -19.87 4.74 -11.98
C THR A 37 -19.60 3.27 -12.32
N CYS A 38 -18.38 2.92 -12.77
CA CYS A 38 -18.02 1.56 -13.17
C CYS A 38 -17.72 0.66 -11.96
N GLN A 39 -17.06 1.20 -10.93
CA GLN A 39 -16.68 0.51 -9.69
C GLN A 39 -15.87 -0.80 -9.87
N TYR A 40 -15.41 -1.11 -11.08
CA TYR A 40 -14.62 -2.32 -11.34
C TYR A 40 -13.33 -2.32 -10.53
N ARG A 41 -13.07 -3.42 -9.81
CA ARG A 41 -11.92 -3.60 -8.94
C ARG A 41 -11.33 -5.00 -9.10
N THR A 42 -10.01 -5.12 -9.20
CA THR A 42 -9.33 -6.39 -9.45
C THR A 42 -7.92 -6.43 -8.84
N ARG A 43 -7.40 -7.63 -8.60
CA ARG A 43 -5.98 -7.86 -8.29
C ARG A 43 -5.15 -8.31 -9.51
N ARG A 44 -5.80 -8.54 -10.65
CA ARG A 44 -5.15 -8.99 -11.88
C ARG A 44 -4.95 -7.81 -12.81
N LEU A 45 -3.73 -7.65 -13.32
CA LEU A 45 -3.44 -6.64 -14.32
C LEU A 45 -4.13 -7.03 -15.65
N PRO A 46 -5.01 -6.18 -16.21
CA PRO A 46 -5.59 -6.43 -17.52
C PRO A 46 -4.50 -6.52 -18.59
N LEU A 47 -4.67 -7.41 -19.56
CA LEU A 47 -3.71 -7.58 -20.67
C LEU A 47 -3.91 -6.56 -21.80
N HIS A 48 -5.04 -5.86 -21.82
CA HIS A 48 -5.35 -4.87 -22.83
C HIS A 48 -4.97 -3.48 -22.34
N PHE A 49 -4.08 -2.79 -23.07
CA PHE A 49 -3.55 -1.48 -22.70
C PHE A 49 -3.95 -0.42 -23.75
N SER A 50 -4.21 0.80 -23.28
CA SER A 50 -4.18 2.01 -24.11
C SER A 50 -2.83 2.72 -23.93
N ARG A 51 -2.65 3.87 -24.59
CA ARG A 51 -1.48 4.73 -24.36
C ARG A 51 -1.36 5.19 -22.89
N ASN A 52 -2.48 5.26 -22.17
CA ASN A 52 -2.54 5.83 -20.81
C ASN A 52 -2.45 4.77 -19.72
N GLY A 53 -2.47 3.47 -20.06
CA GLY A 53 -2.40 2.38 -19.08
C GLY A 53 -3.35 1.21 -19.40
N PRO A 54 -3.53 0.28 -18.45
CA PRO A 54 -4.39 -0.89 -18.66
C PRO A 54 -5.86 -0.46 -18.74
N LEU A 55 -6.54 -0.89 -19.80
CA LEU A 55 -7.95 -0.59 -20.03
C LEU A 55 -8.85 -1.42 -19.13
N CYS A 56 -9.93 -0.80 -18.64
CA CYS A 56 -10.94 -1.49 -17.85
C CYS A 56 -11.67 -2.51 -18.74
N PRO A 57 -11.73 -3.80 -18.37
CA PRO A 57 -12.43 -4.82 -19.16
C PRO A 57 -13.95 -4.66 -19.15
N VAL A 58 -14.50 -3.94 -18.16
CA VAL A 58 -15.95 -3.73 -18.00
C VAL A 58 -16.43 -2.57 -18.86
N CYS A 59 -15.98 -1.34 -18.58
CA CYS A 59 -16.46 -0.17 -19.31
C CYS A 59 -15.75 0.04 -20.66
N LYS A 60 -14.57 -0.56 -20.86
CA LYS A 60 -13.73 -0.47 -22.07
C LYS A 60 -13.37 0.96 -22.52
N LYS A 61 -13.60 1.95 -21.65
CA LYS A 61 -13.39 3.38 -21.91
C LYS A 61 -12.30 3.94 -21.00
N ALA A 62 -12.43 3.70 -19.69
CA ALA A 62 -11.50 4.19 -18.69
C ALA A 62 -10.34 3.21 -18.45
N ILE A 63 -9.28 3.71 -17.83
CA ILE A 63 -8.15 2.91 -17.38
C ILE A 63 -8.37 2.40 -15.95
N VAL A 64 -7.62 1.37 -15.58
CA VAL A 64 -7.55 0.83 -14.22
C VAL A 64 -6.27 1.33 -13.55
N LYS A 65 -6.37 1.98 -12.39
CA LYS A 65 -5.24 2.52 -11.62
C LYS A 65 -5.06 1.72 -10.33
N ARG A 66 -3.88 1.81 -9.70
CA ARG A 66 -3.74 1.31 -8.32
C ARG A 66 -4.70 2.07 -7.43
N GLU A 67 -5.42 1.32 -6.60
CA GLU A 67 -6.35 1.89 -5.60
C GLU A 67 -5.60 2.74 -4.59
N TYR A 68 -4.38 2.31 -4.21
CA TYR A 68 -3.47 3.07 -3.36
C TYR A 68 -2.18 3.36 -4.12
N SER A 69 -1.80 4.64 -4.18
CA SER A 69 -0.54 5.05 -4.80
C SER A 69 0.66 4.65 -3.93
N ASP A 70 1.83 4.48 -4.55
CA ASP A 70 3.08 4.17 -3.83
C ASP A 70 3.41 5.26 -2.80
N LYS A 71 3.10 6.54 -3.13
CA LYS A 71 3.24 7.66 -2.20
C LYS A 71 2.32 7.48 -0.99
N ALA A 72 1.03 7.18 -1.20
CA ALA A 72 0.09 7.02 -0.09
C ALA A 72 0.48 5.85 0.84
N LEU A 73 0.93 4.73 0.26
CA LEU A 73 1.43 3.60 1.05
C LEU A 73 2.69 3.97 1.82
N PHE A 74 3.64 4.65 1.19
CA PHE A 74 4.87 5.11 1.83
C PHE A 74 4.56 6.05 3.01
N THR A 75 3.70 7.06 2.80
CA THR A 75 3.30 7.99 3.85
C THR A 75 2.66 7.24 5.03
N GLN A 76 1.76 6.28 4.77
CA GLN A 76 1.12 5.49 5.82
C GLN A 76 2.16 4.70 6.65
N LEU A 77 3.15 4.11 5.99
CA LEU A 77 4.22 3.38 6.67
C LEU A 77 5.11 4.32 7.49
N CYS A 78 5.43 5.51 6.98
CA CYS A 78 6.17 6.53 7.72
C CYS A 78 5.41 7.00 8.95
N PHE A 79 4.09 7.22 8.84
CA PHE A 79 3.25 7.56 9.98
C PHE A 79 3.30 6.49 11.07
N TYR A 80 3.17 5.21 10.71
CA TYR A 80 3.27 4.13 11.70
C TYR A 80 4.65 4.05 12.35
N ARG A 81 5.73 4.33 11.61
CA ARG A 81 7.07 4.41 12.20
C ARG A 81 7.18 5.56 13.19
N TYR A 82 6.61 6.72 12.86
CA TYR A 82 6.65 7.93 13.66
C TYR A 82 5.89 7.78 14.99
N ILE A 83 4.65 7.28 14.98
CA ILE A 83 3.84 7.19 16.21
C ILE A 83 4.38 6.18 17.23
N PHE A 84 5.21 5.24 16.79
CA PHE A 84 5.84 4.22 17.64
C PHE A 84 7.33 4.50 17.91
N ASP A 85 7.84 5.67 17.54
CA ASP A 85 9.22 6.09 17.83
C ASP A 85 9.29 6.67 19.26
N VAL A 86 9.62 5.81 20.22
CA VAL A 86 9.64 6.13 21.66
C VAL A 86 10.78 7.09 21.99
N GLU A 87 11.92 6.93 21.33
CA GLU A 87 13.11 7.76 21.51
C GLU A 87 12.83 9.19 21.03
N TYR A 88 12.28 9.34 19.83
CA TYR A 88 11.84 10.62 19.32
C TYR A 88 10.77 11.28 20.20
N ALA A 89 9.79 10.50 20.66
CA ALA A 89 8.79 11.02 21.60
C ALA A 89 9.42 11.51 22.90
N LYS A 90 10.37 10.76 23.48
CA LYS A 90 11.10 11.17 24.70
C LYS A 90 11.85 12.47 24.46
N GLU A 91 12.57 12.62 23.36
CA GLU A 91 13.29 13.86 23.03
C GLU A 91 12.35 15.07 22.96
N ILE A 92 11.15 14.91 22.38
CA ILE A 92 10.12 15.95 22.39
C ILE A 92 9.67 16.28 23.82
N TYR A 93 9.47 15.28 24.67
CA TYR A 93 8.97 15.47 26.04
C TYR A 93 10.05 15.94 27.04
N THR A 94 11.33 15.58 26.84
CA THR A 94 12.44 15.90 27.75
C THR A 94 13.36 17.02 27.25
N GLY A 95 13.11 17.56 26.05
CA GLY A 95 13.88 18.66 25.48
C GLY A 95 13.93 19.88 26.41
N PRO A 96 15.01 20.67 26.35
CA PRO A 96 15.19 21.82 27.23
C PRO A 96 14.02 22.78 27.06
N GLY A 97 13.58 23.38 28.16
CA GLY A 97 12.45 24.30 28.19
C GLY A 97 12.47 25.28 27.02
N LYS A 98 11.32 25.37 26.34
CA LYS A 98 10.86 26.44 25.44
C LYS A 98 11.69 27.74 25.55
N ASP A 99 12.81 27.88 24.86
CA ASP A 99 13.54 29.16 24.74
C ASP A 99 14.50 29.21 23.53
N THR A 100 14.34 28.36 22.52
CA THR A 100 14.88 28.64 21.19
C THR A 100 14.11 27.82 20.17
N ALA A 101 13.28 28.52 19.41
CA ALA A 101 12.64 27.99 18.23
C ALA A 101 13.71 27.67 17.19
N GLU A 102 14.22 26.44 17.24
CA GLU A 102 14.83 25.78 16.08
C GLU A 102 14.58 24.26 16.17
N ALA A 103 13.35 23.89 16.51
CA ALA A 103 12.81 22.66 15.97
C ALA A 103 12.43 23.00 14.54
N ASP A 104 13.13 22.44 13.54
CA ASP A 104 12.67 22.48 12.16
C ASP A 104 11.24 21.89 12.11
N PRO A 105 10.18 22.70 12.02
CA PRO A 105 8.80 22.23 12.15
C PRO A 105 8.33 21.55 10.87
N VAL A 106 9.10 21.66 9.80
CA VAL A 106 8.68 21.35 8.43
C VAL A 106 8.51 19.85 8.23
N ALA A 107 9.35 19.00 8.84
CA ALA A 107 9.26 17.55 8.61
C ALA A 107 8.03 16.90 9.24
N GLY A 108 7.61 17.35 10.43
CA GLY A 108 6.44 16.81 11.13
C GLY A 108 5.11 17.41 10.65
N GLN A 109 5.10 18.71 10.36
CA GLN A 109 3.88 19.44 10.03
C GLN A 109 3.47 19.25 8.56
N GLU A 110 4.43 19.11 7.64
CA GLU A 110 4.14 18.69 6.26
C GLU A 110 3.72 17.23 6.18
N LEU A 111 4.28 16.36 7.03
CA LEU A 111 3.89 14.96 7.10
C LEU A 111 2.49 14.79 7.70
N GLU A 112 2.15 15.48 8.79
CA GLU A 112 0.79 15.51 9.37
C GLU A 112 -0.26 15.98 8.36
N ALA A 113 -0.04 17.13 7.70
CA ALA A 113 -0.97 17.64 6.68
C ALA A 113 -1.08 16.72 5.45
N SER A 114 0.04 16.09 5.04
CA SER A 114 0.05 15.13 3.93
C SER A 114 -0.58 13.78 4.32
N VAL A 115 -0.39 13.30 5.56
CA VAL A 115 -0.95 12.05 6.09
C VAL A 115 -2.45 12.20 6.27
N MET A 116 -2.91 13.27 6.93
CA MET A 116 -4.33 13.51 7.17
C MET A 116 -5.10 13.71 5.85
N GLY A 117 -4.54 14.47 4.90
CA GLY A 117 -5.13 14.62 3.55
C GLY A 117 -5.05 13.38 2.66
N GLN A 118 -4.26 12.36 3.03
CA GLN A 118 -4.21 11.05 2.37
C GLN A 118 -5.11 10.02 3.08
N LEU A 119 -5.28 10.09 4.40
CA LEU A 119 -6.19 9.23 5.15
C LEU A 119 -7.66 9.44 4.74
N GLU A 120 -8.07 10.69 4.52
CA GLU A 120 -9.43 11.03 4.03
C GLU A 120 -9.73 10.51 2.61
N ARG A 121 -8.72 10.08 1.86
CA ARG A 121 -8.89 9.46 0.53
C ARG A 121 -8.83 7.93 0.56
N ILE A 122 -8.46 7.35 1.70
CA ILE A 122 -8.32 5.91 1.92
C ILE A 122 -9.50 5.36 2.72
N LEU A 123 -10.04 6.16 3.65
CA LEU A 123 -11.29 5.92 4.39
C LEU A 123 -12.50 6.37 3.58
#